data_AF-A0A554MAP0-F1
#
_entry.id   AF-A0A554MAP0-F1
#
_cell.length_a   1.000
_cell.length_b   1.000
_cell.length_c   1.000
_cell.angle_alpha   90.00
_cell.angle_beta   90.00
_cell.angle_gamma   90.00
#
_symmetry.space_group_name_H-M   'P 1'
#
loop_
_entity.id
_entity.type
_entity.pdbx_description
1 polymer ?
#
loop_
_entity_poly.entity_id
_entity_poly.type
_entity_poly.pdbx_seq_one_letter_code
_entity_poly.pdbx_strand_id
1 'polypeptide(L)'
;MRKLFIQVIAGISGLWLASQFVSGIEFTGKLTTLALAGLTLGLLNYFVKPILKGISLPLRILTLNLFTIVISMGLLWVVDLLFTELKIVQRLTIQGLAPLFWTTLIIWAISLILSSFIRSKPKLSEPSA
;
A
#
# COMPACT_ATOMS: atom_id res chain seq x y z
N MET A 1 -11.03 4.03 -12.27
CA MET A 1 -11.79 3.66 -11.04
C MET A 1 -11.43 2.29 -10.47
N ARG A 2 -11.46 1.18 -11.23
CA ARG A 2 -11.10 -0.19 -10.72
C ARG A 2 -9.77 -0.26 -9.94
N LYS A 3 -8.74 0.46 -10.40
CA LYS A 3 -7.41 0.49 -9.77
C LYS A 3 -7.43 1.05 -8.34
N LEU A 4 -8.29 2.03 -8.06
CA LEU A 4 -8.41 2.63 -6.73
C LEU A 4 -9.06 1.65 -5.75
N PHE A 5 -10.14 0.98 -6.16
CA PHE A 5 -10.78 -0.06 -5.35
C PHE A 5 -9.81 -1.18 -4.97
N ILE A 6 -9.00 -1.66 -5.92
CA ILE A 6 -7.98 -2.69 -5.65
C ILE A 6 -6.93 -2.19 -4.66
N GLN A 7 -6.46 -0.94 -4.80
CA GLN A 7 -5.47 -0.36 -3.88
C GLN A 7 -6.02 -0.19 -2.46
N VAL A 8 -7.28 0.23 -2.34
CA VAL A 8 -7.96 0.38 -1.04
C VAL A 8 -8.15 -0.98 -0.37
N ILE A 9 -8.69 -1.98 -1.08
CA ILE A 9 -8.89 -3.32 -0.52
C ILE A 9 -7.54 -3.94 -0.14
N ALA A 10 -6.53 -3.84 -1.02
CA ALA A 10 -5.20 -4.34 -0.71
C ALA A 10 -4.56 -3.62 0.48
N GLY A 11 -4.79 -2.31 0.65
CA GLY A 11 -4.33 -1.54 1.80
C GLY A 11 -4.98 -2.00 3.10
N ILE A 12 -6.30 -2.18 3.12
CA ILE A 12 -7.05 -2.67 4.29
C ILE A 12 -6.63 -4.10 4.63
N SER A 13 -6.73 -5.04 3.69
CA SER A 13 -6.38 -6.44 3.92
C SER A 13 -4.91 -6.61 4.25
N GLY A 14 -4.03 -5.81 3.65
CA GLY A 14 -2.59 -5.88 3.90
C GLY A 14 -2.17 -5.31 5.24
N LEU A 15 -2.78 -4.21 5.70
CA LEU A 15 -2.58 -3.74 7.06
C LEU A 15 -3.12 -4.72 8.10
N TRP A 16 -4.26 -5.34 7.82
CA TRP A 16 -4.83 -6.36 8.71
C TRP A 16 -3.99 -7.62 8.81
N LEU A 17 -3.47 -8.12 7.70
CA LEU A 17 -2.55 -9.25 7.75
C LEU A 17 -1.23 -8.82 8.40
N ALA A 18 -0.68 -7.66 8.04
CA ALA A 18 0.57 -7.21 8.64
C ALA A 18 0.47 -7.02 10.16
N SER A 19 -0.66 -6.55 10.70
CA SER A 19 -0.82 -6.43 12.15
C SER A 19 -0.82 -7.77 12.89
N GLN A 20 -1.12 -8.88 12.21
CA GLN A 20 -1.04 -10.23 12.77
C GLN A 20 0.34 -10.86 12.58
N PHE A 21 0.98 -10.62 11.44
CA PHE A 21 2.22 -11.31 11.04
C PHE A 21 3.51 -10.54 11.35
N VAL A 22 3.42 -9.23 11.61
CA VAL A 22 4.59 -8.37 11.81
C VAL A 22 4.64 -7.87 13.25
N SER A 23 5.55 -8.45 14.03
CA SER A 23 5.89 -7.97 15.37
C SER A 23 6.50 -6.56 15.26
N GLY A 24 5.83 -5.55 15.85
CA GLY A 24 6.22 -4.14 15.78
C GLY A 24 5.16 -3.21 15.19
N ILE A 25 4.02 -3.74 14.76
CA ILE A 25 2.81 -2.94 14.47
C ILE A 25 1.92 -2.98 15.70
N GLU A 26 1.91 -1.90 16.47
CA GLU A 26 0.96 -1.76 17.57
C GLU A 26 -0.28 -1.03 17.06
N PHE A 27 -1.40 -1.77 16.99
CA PHE A 27 -2.72 -1.23 16.75
C PHE A 27 -3.49 -1.20 18.07
N THR A 28 -3.65 -0.04 18.68
CA THR A 28 -4.53 0.12 19.86
C THR A 28 -5.99 0.38 19.46
N GLY A 29 -6.36 0.07 18.21
CA GLY A 29 -7.54 0.59 17.52
C GLY A 29 -8.69 -0.40 17.27
N LYS A 30 -9.94 0.10 17.21
CA LYS A 30 -11.10 -0.63 16.66
C LYS A 30 -10.91 -0.89 15.16
N LEU A 31 -11.62 -1.88 14.60
CA LEU A 31 -11.69 -2.21 13.17
C LEU A 31 -11.87 -0.99 12.25
N THR A 32 -12.54 0.06 12.72
CA THR A 32 -12.72 1.34 12.03
C THR A 32 -11.39 2.05 11.74
N THR A 33 -10.44 2.00 12.66
CA THR A 33 -9.09 2.57 12.50
C THR A 33 -8.34 1.92 11.36
N LEU A 34 -8.43 0.59 11.28
CA LEU A 34 -7.78 -0.20 10.26
C LEU A 34 -8.39 0.06 8.89
N ALA A 35 -9.72 0.12 8.82
CA ALA A 35 -10.43 0.47 7.60
C ALA A 35 -10.04 1.87 7.10
N LEU A 36 -9.95 2.85 8.01
CA LEU A 36 -9.55 4.21 7.67
C LEU A 36 -8.07 4.28 7.24
N ALA A 37 -7.17 3.61 7.95
CA ALA A 37 -5.76 3.54 7.59
C ALA A 37 -5.54 2.89 6.23
N GLY A 38 -6.22 1.77 5.94
CA GLY A 38 -6.16 1.11 4.65
C GLY A 38 -6.79 1.93 3.52
N LEU A 39 -7.86 2.69 3.82
CA LEU A 39 -8.45 3.63 2.88
C LEU A 39 -7.46 4.75 2.52
N THR A 40 -6.85 5.39 3.53
CA THR A 40 -5.83 6.43 3.34
C THR A 40 -4.64 5.89 2.56
N LEU A 41 -4.16 4.70 2.91
CA LEU A 41 -3.07 4.05 2.20
C LEU A 41 -3.41 3.76 0.74
N GLY A 42 -4.62 3.28 0.46
CA GLY A 42 -5.10 3.04 -0.90
C GLY A 42 -5.19 4.34 -1.71
N LEU A 43 -5.64 5.43 -1.07
CA LEU A 43 -5.74 6.76 -1.68
C LEU A 43 -4.35 7.32 -2.01
N LEU A 44 -3.42 7.26 -1.06
CA LEU A 44 -2.02 7.65 -1.26
C LEU A 44 -1.34 6.82 -2.34
N ASN A 45 -1.59 5.50 -2.39
CA ASN A 45 -1.05 4.64 -3.43
C ASN A 45 -1.61 4.97 -4.83
N TYR A 46 -2.81 5.53 -4.92
CA TYR A 46 -3.39 5.94 -6.19
C TYR A 46 -2.93 7.34 -6.64
N PHE A 47 -2.96 8.32 -5.74
CA PHE A 47 -2.66 9.73 -6.07
C PHE A 47 -1.18 10.08 -5.90
N VAL A 48 -0.58 9.72 -4.76
CA VAL A 48 0.77 10.17 -4.39
C VAL A 48 1.85 9.30 -5.02
N LYS A 49 1.64 7.98 -5.06
CA LYS A 49 2.59 7.03 -5.69
C LYS A 49 2.99 7.39 -7.13
N PRO A 50 2.08 7.72 -8.08
CA PRO A 50 2.48 8.06 -9.44
C PRO A 50 3.30 9.36 -9.50
N ILE A 51 2.98 10.34 -8.66
CA ILE A 51 3.72 11.61 -8.56
C ILE A 51 5.13 11.36 -8.04
N LEU A 52 5.25 10.66 -6.91
CA LEU A 52 6.54 10.29 -6.32
C LEU A 52 7.38 9.46 -7.30
N LYS A 53 6.76 8.55 -8.04
CA LYS A 53 7.42 7.83 -9.12
C LYS A 53 7.94 8.82 -10.16
N GLY A 54 7.13 9.72 -10.70
CA GLY A 54 7.58 10.72 -11.69
C GLY A 54 8.84 11.48 -11.24
N ILE A 55 8.84 11.99 -10.01
CA ILE A 55 9.96 12.77 -9.46
C ILE A 55 11.19 11.89 -9.18
N SER A 56 10.98 10.67 -8.68
CA SER A 56 12.04 9.70 -8.39
C SER A 56 12.45 8.86 -9.61
N LEU A 57 11.99 9.17 -10.81
CA LEU A 57 12.32 8.44 -12.02
C LEU A 57 13.85 8.32 -12.25
N PRO A 58 14.65 9.40 -12.20
CA PRO A 58 16.10 9.30 -12.40
C PRO A 58 16.77 8.42 -11.33
N LEU A 59 16.38 8.58 -10.06
CA LEU A 59 16.88 7.74 -8.97
C LEU A 59 16.46 6.28 -9.13
N ARG A 60 15.24 6.00 -9.60
CA ARG A 60 14.76 4.64 -9.84
C ARG A 60 15.55 3.94 -10.94
N ILE A 61 15.96 4.66 -11.97
CA ILE A 61 16.79 4.08 -13.04
C ILE A 61 18.19 3.78 -12.48
N LEU A 62 18.79 4.70 -11.73
CA LEU A 62 20.09 4.50 -11.06
C LEU A 62 20.09 3.31 -10.09
N THR A 63 18.99 3.13 -9.36
CA THR A 63 18.85 2.08 -8.33
C THR A 63 18.22 0.79 -8.84
N LEU A 64 18.11 0.59 -10.17
CA LEU A 64 17.50 -0.59 -10.78
C LEU A 64 16.09 -0.89 -10.21
N ASN A 65 15.26 0.13 -10.12
CA ASN A 65 13.88 0.10 -9.62
C ASN A 65 13.74 -0.21 -8.12
N LEU A 66 14.84 -0.42 -7.38
CA LEU A 66 14.81 -0.70 -5.94
C LEU A 66 14.13 0.42 -5.14
N PHE A 67 14.31 1.67 -5.56
CA PHE A 67 13.69 2.83 -4.94
C PHE A 67 12.14 2.80 -4.98
N THR A 68 11.53 1.97 -5.82
CA THR A 68 10.07 1.75 -5.78
C THR A 68 9.58 1.14 -4.46
N ILE A 69 10.41 0.30 -3.82
CA ILE A 69 10.11 -0.26 -2.50
C ILE A 69 10.15 0.85 -1.46
N VAL A 70 11.18 1.71 -1.51
CA VAL A 70 11.33 2.86 -0.62
C VAL A 70 10.14 3.81 -0.71
N ILE A 71 9.66 4.13 -1.92
CA ILE A 71 8.44 4.93 -2.10
C ILE A 71 7.23 4.25 -1.44
N SER A 72 7.08 2.94 -1.63
CA SER A 72 5.93 2.21 -1.09
C SER A 72 5.96 2.14 0.45
N MET A 73 7.14 1.92 1.03
CA MET A 73 7.35 2.00 2.48
C MET A 73 7.14 3.42 3.00
N GLY A 74 7.63 4.42 2.28
CA GLY A 74 7.45 5.83 2.64
C GLY A 74 5.98 6.24 2.66
N LEU A 75 5.17 5.75 1.72
CA LEU A 75 3.72 5.99 1.75
C LEU A 75 3.06 5.36 2.98
N LEU A 76 3.44 4.13 3.32
CA LEU A 76 2.96 3.45 4.52
C LEU A 76 3.38 4.21 5.79
N TRP A 77 4.62 4.68 5.84
CA TRP A 77 5.15 5.48 6.93
C TRP A 77 4.43 6.83 7.06
N VAL A 78 4.08 7.48 5.95
CA VAL A 78 3.25 8.69 5.98
C VAL A 78 1.87 8.38 6.58
N VAL A 79 1.26 7.23 6.28
CA VAL A 79 0.01 6.82 6.94
C VAL A 79 0.23 6.65 8.44
N ASP A 80 1.27 5.93 8.85
CA ASP A 80 1.62 5.73 10.26
C ASP A 80 1.78 7.07 11.00
N LEU A 81 2.54 8.01 10.42
CA LEU A 81 2.72 9.36 10.95
C LEU A 81 1.41 10.15 11.01
N LEU A 82 0.60 10.15 9.97
CA LEU A 82 -0.66 10.89 9.95
C LEU A 82 -1.60 10.38 11.05
N PHE A 83 -1.63 9.08 11.30
CA PHE A 83 -2.49 8.50 12.34
C PHE A 83 -1.92 8.68 13.75
N THR A 84 -0.58 8.70 13.90
CA THR A 84 0.10 9.00 15.17
C THR A 84 -0.02 10.46 15.57
N GLU A 85 0.30 11.39 14.65
CA GLU A 85 0.39 12.83 14.91
C GLU A 85 -0.97 13.48 15.01
N LEU A 86 -1.92 13.15 14.12
CA LEU A 86 -3.20 13.84 14.12
C LEU A 86 -4.13 13.38 15.27
N LYS A 87 -3.78 12.33 16.04
CA LYS A 87 -4.63 11.72 17.10
C LYS A 87 -6.09 11.47 16.67
N ILE A 88 -6.36 11.41 15.36
CA ILE A 88 -7.73 11.33 14.81
C ILE A 88 -8.38 10.00 15.21
N VAL A 89 -7.58 8.96 15.40
CA VAL A 89 -8.00 7.63 15.83
C VAL A 89 -6.93 7.01 16.75
N GLN A 90 -7.26 5.90 17.41
CA GLN A 90 -6.35 5.11 18.25
C GLN A 90 -4.99 4.86 17.57
N ARG A 91 -3.91 4.89 18.37
CA ARG A 91 -2.52 4.87 17.89
C ARG A 91 -2.27 3.64 17.00
N LEU A 92 -1.85 3.93 15.78
CA LEU A 92 -1.12 3.01 14.92
C LEU A 92 0.33 3.44 15.03
N THR A 93 1.19 2.58 15.56
CA THR A 93 2.63 2.84 15.64
C THR A 93 3.38 1.68 15.03
N ILE A 94 4.12 1.97 13.95
CA ILE A 94 5.00 1.01 13.29
C ILE A 94 6.43 1.28 13.76
N GLN A 95 6.94 0.45 14.68
CA GLN A 95 8.26 0.65 15.27
C GLN A 95 9.38 0.11 14.37
N GLY A 96 9.94 0.99 13.55
CA GLY A 96 11.19 0.75 12.82
C GLY A 96 11.04 0.33 11.35
N LEU A 97 12.19 0.19 10.67
CA LEU A 97 12.27 -0.09 9.23
C LEU A 97 11.84 -1.51 8.86
N ALA A 98 12.13 -2.50 9.71
CA ALA A 98 11.81 -3.90 9.43
C ALA A 98 10.28 -4.13 9.34
N PRO A 99 9.46 -3.66 10.31
CA PRO A 99 8.01 -3.78 10.19
C PRO A 99 7.42 -3.05 8.98
N LEU A 100 7.92 -1.86 8.64
CA LEU A 100 7.52 -1.12 7.43
C LEU A 100 7.79 -1.94 6.16
N PHE A 101 8.96 -2.57 6.09
CA PHE A 101 9.35 -3.39 4.94
C PHE A 101 8.45 -4.62 4.80
N TRP A 102 8.27 -5.40 5.87
CA TRP A 102 7.42 -6.60 5.84
C TRP A 102 5.95 -6.27 5.54
N THR A 103 5.42 -5.20 6.13
CA THR A 103 4.05 -4.75 5.86
C THR A 103 3.87 -4.37 4.40
N THR A 104 4.81 -3.60 3.85
CA THR A 104 4.79 -3.19 2.44
C THR A 104 4.84 -4.42 1.52
N LEU A 105 5.64 -5.42 1.88
CA LEU A 105 5.74 -6.67 1.12
C LEU A 105 4.43 -7.46 1.15
N ILE A 106 3.77 -7.54 2.32
CA ILE A 106 2.47 -8.20 2.48
C ILE A 106 1.40 -7.50 1.63
N ILE A 107 1.31 -6.17 1.71
CA ILE A 107 0.37 -5.37 0.90
C ILE A 107 0.62 -5.59 -0.59
N TRP A 108 1.90 -5.61 -1.00
CA TRP A 108 2.27 -5.86 -2.39
C TRP A 108 1.83 -7.26 -2.84
N ALA A 109 2.07 -8.30 -2.04
CA ALA A 109 1.64 -9.67 -2.33
C ALA A 109 0.11 -9.79 -2.47
N ILE A 110 -0.65 -9.18 -1.54
CA ILE A 110 -2.12 -9.17 -1.60
C ILE A 110 -2.61 -8.43 -2.83
N SER A 111 -2.00 -7.29 -3.16
CA SER A 111 -2.34 -6.52 -4.35
C SER A 111 -2.10 -7.34 -5.63
N LEU A 112 -1.03 -8.13 -5.69
CA LEU A 112 -0.78 -9.05 -6.80
C LEU A 112 -1.86 -10.12 -6.90
N ILE A 113 -2.19 -10.79 -5.79
CA ILE A 113 -3.23 -11.83 -5.76
C ILE A 113 -4.56 -11.26 -6.23
N LEU A 114 -5.02 -10.15 -5.63
CA LEU A 114 -6.25 -9.46 -6.03
C LEU A 114 -6.23 -9.09 -7.52
N SER A 115 -5.10 -8.56 -8.01
CA SER A 115 -4.98 -8.18 -9.41
C SER A 115 -5.02 -9.37 -10.36
N SER A 116 -4.47 -10.52 -9.96
CA SER A 116 -4.50 -11.76 -10.74
C SER A 116 -5.92 -12.27 -10.94
N PHE A 117 -6.71 -12.35 -9.85
CA PHE A 117 -8.12 -12.76 -9.90
C PHE A 117 -8.97 -11.82 -10.77
N ILE A 118 -8.70 -10.51 -10.73
CA ILE A 118 -9.48 -9.50 -11.44
C ILE A 118 -9.04 -9.32 -12.91
N ARG A 119 -7.85 -9.82 -13.30
CA ARG A 119 -7.30 -9.78 -14.66
C ARG A 119 -7.71 -10.99 -15.51
N SER A 120 -8.89 -11.54 -15.25
CA SER A 120 -9.52 -12.58 -16.07
C SER A 120 -10.49 -11.97 -17.11
N LYS A 121 -9.98 -11.15 -18.04
CA LYS A 121 -10.60 -11.04 -19.37
C LYS A 121 -9.50 -11.00 -20.43
N PRO A 122 -9.32 -12.08 -21.21
CA PRO A 122 -8.43 -12.06 -22.36
C PRO A 122 -8.93 -11.03 -23.38
N LYS A 123 -7.99 -10.35 -24.04
CA LYS A 123 -8.25 -9.58 -25.26
C LYS A 123 -8.87 -10.55 -26.26
N LEU A 124 -10.17 -10.47 -26.49
CA LEU A 124 -10.76 -11.00 -27.70
C LEU A 124 -10.20 -10.15 -28.84
N SER A 125 -9.38 -10.84 -29.64
CA SER A 125 -8.86 -10.43 -30.92
C SER A 125 -9.99 -9.94 -31.83
N GLU A 126 -10.01 -8.65 -32.11
CA GLU A 126 -10.35 -8.17 -33.46
C GLU A 126 -9.02 -7.75 -34.06
N PRO A 127 -8.63 -8.29 -35.22
CA PRO A 127 -9.29 -7.92 -36.48
C PRO A 127 -9.36 -9.03 -37.53
N SER A 128 -10.50 -9.16 -38.22
CA SER A 128 -10.50 -9.71 -39.58
C SER A 128 -11.51 -8.99 -40.45
N ALA A 129 -10.97 -8.20 -41.38
CA ALA A 129 -11.49 -7.84 -42.71
C ALA A 129 -12.92 -7.28 -42.81
#